data_AF-A0A3C1E0Z5-F1
#
_entry.id   AF-A0A3C1E0Z5-F1
#
_cell.length_a   1.000
_cell.length_b   1.000
_cell.length_c   1.000
_cell.angle_alpha   90.00
_cell.angle_beta   90.00
_cell.angle_gamma   90.00
#
_symmetry.space_group_name_H-M   'P 1'
#
loop_
_entity.id
_entity.type
_entity.pdbx_description
1 polymer ?
#
loop_
_entity_poly.entity_id
_entity_poly.type
_entity_poly.pdbx_seq_one_letter_code
_entity_poly.pdbx_strand_id
1 'polypeptide(L)'
;SAGFTPSEGARATRWLDGVIVDGAEVLAGYLHPELGRFPAVTTRASGAGRITYVGTVPNPALAADLMRWVSPDTIASPWLATASANVTVASGTTPDGTRTSFISNWSSERGSIAAPHGVLDATGGERFAAGHEFSLEPWASLVLVDE
;
A
#
# COMPACT_ATOMS: atom_id res chain seq x y z
N SER A 1 16.62 1.14 15.20
CA SER A 1 15.82 1.87 14.19
C SER A 1 14.40 1.37 14.26
N ALA A 2 13.39 2.21 13.96
CA ALA A 2 11.96 1.85 13.98
C ALA A 2 11.54 0.81 12.90
N GLY A 3 12.42 -0.10 12.49
CA GLY A 3 12.11 -1.18 11.54
C GLY A 3 11.91 -0.73 10.08
N PHE A 4 12.33 0.47 9.70
CA PHE A 4 12.27 0.94 8.31
C PHE A 4 13.57 0.65 7.55
N THR A 5 13.47 0.15 6.33
CA THR A 5 14.61 -0.04 5.42
C THR A 5 14.16 0.29 4.00
N PRO A 6 14.69 1.36 3.38
CA PRO A 6 14.40 1.67 1.98
C PRO A 6 14.88 0.56 1.05
N SER A 7 14.10 0.28 0.02
CA SER A 7 14.49 -0.58 -1.09
C SER A 7 15.65 0.03 -1.89
N GLU A 8 16.41 -0.80 -2.62
CA GLU A 8 17.55 -0.35 -3.43
C GLU A 8 17.15 0.72 -4.46
N GLY A 9 15.90 0.69 -4.95
CA GLY A 9 15.35 1.66 -5.90
C GLY A 9 14.84 2.98 -5.27
N ALA A 10 14.85 3.11 -3.95
CA ALA A 10 14.33 4.27 -3.24
C ALA A 10 15.16 5.54 -3.53
N ARG A 11 14.52 6.61 -3.98
CA ARG A 11 15.20 7.87 -4.32
C ARG A 11 14.43 9.10 -3.81
N ALA A 12 15.21 10.08 -3.36
CA ALA A 12 14.79 11.48 -3.26
C ALA A 12 15.00 12.15 -4.64
N THR A 13 14.05 12.96 -5.12
CA THR A 13 14.07 13.35 -6.55
C THR A 13 13.90 14.84 -6.87
N ARG A 14 13.30 15.66 -5.99
CA ARG A 14 12.95 17.06 -6.33
C ARG A 14 13.68 18.08 -5.47
N TRP A 15 13.57 17.96 -4.15
CA TRP A 15 14.27 18.81 -3.20
C TRP A 15 14.78 17.98 -2.02
N LEU A 16 15.58 18.63 -1.19
CA LEU A 16 16.10 18.10 0.06
C LEU A 16 15.90 19.17 1.11
N ASP A 17 15.16 18.83 2.17
CA ASP A 17 15.00 19.71 3.32
C ASP A 17 16.16 19.51 4.29
N GLY A 18 16.77 20.61 4.74
CA GLY A 18 17.83 20.62 5.74
C GLY A 18 17.30 20.42 7.16
N VAL A 19 16.66 19.27 7.42
CA VAL A 19 15.92 19.01 8.66
C VAL A 19 16.87 18.93 9.86
N ILE A 20 16.57 19.72 10.90
CA ILE A 20 17.20 19.60 12.22
C ILE A 20 16.30 18.76 13.11
N VAL A 21 16.83 17.65 13.61
CA VAL A 21 16.06 16.70 14.42
C VAL A 21 16.00 17.16 15.86
N ASP A 22 14.78 17.27 16.39
CA ASP A 22 14.52 17.46 17.83
C ASP A 22 13.54 16.39 18.33
N GLY A 23 14.08 15.39 19.05
CA GLY A 23 13.30 14.32 19.66
C GLY A 23 12.57 13.38 18.69
N ALA A 24 12.92 13.37 17.41
CA ALA A 24 12.41 12.44 16.40
C ALA A 24 13.45 11.36 16.07
N GLU A 25 12.98 10.19 15.63
CA GLU A 25 13.83 9.13 15.11
C GLU A 25 14.07 9.32 13.61
N VAL A 26 15.29 9.06 13.15
CA VAL A 26 15.62 9.07 11.73
C VAL A 26 15.30 7.70 11.13
N LEU A 27 14.44 7.68 10.11
CA LEU A 27 14.10 6.48 9.35
C LEU A 27 15.03 6.29 8.15
N ALA A 28 15.36 7.37 7.44
CA ALA A 28 16.27 7.35 6.30
C ALA A 28 17.08 8.65 6.22
N GLY A 29 18.35 8.54 5.83
CA GLY A 29 19.24 9.67 5.52
C GLY A 29 19.51 9.78 4.01
N TYR A 30 20.00 10.93 3.58
CA TYR A 30 20.45 11.10 2.19
C TYR A 30 21.83 10.49 1.98
N LEU A 31 22.00 9.76 0.89
CA LEU A 31 23.33 9.40 0.38
C LEU A 31 23.86 10.56 -0.48
N HIS A 32 24.43 11.56 0.18
CA HIS A 32 24.98 12.75 -0.48
C HIS A 32 26.24 13.22 0.26
N PRO A 33 27.35 13.56 -0.43
CA PRO A 33 28.61 13.89 0.26
C PRO A 33 28.50 15.08 1.21
N GLU A 34 27.84 16.17 0.78
CA GLU A 34 27.73 17.41 1.57
C GLU A 34 26.45 17.47 2.43
N LEU A 35 25.34 16.90 1.94
CA LEU A 35 24.01 17.05 2.52
C LEU A 35 23.53 15.80 3.28
N GLY A 36 24.30 14.71 3.29
CA GLY A 36 23.97 13.47 4.02
C GLY A 36 23.91 13.63 5.54
N ARG A 37 24.34 14.78 6.06
CA ARG A 37 24.16 15.17 7.48
C ARG A 37 22.70 15.38 7.87
N PHE A 38 21.82 15.67 6.91
CA PHE A 38 20.40 15.88 7.15
C PHE A 38 19.63 14.57 6.90
N PRO A 39 18.59 14.27 7.68
CA PRO A 39 17.73 13.12 7.42
C PRO A 39 16.77 13.41 6.27
N ALA A 40 16.42 12.38 5.52
CA ALA A 40 15.39 12.43 4.49
C ALA A 40 14.00 12.14 5.05
N VAL A 41 13.92 11.22 6.01
CA VAL A 41 12.66 10.83 6.64
C VAL A 41 12.85 10.71 8.14
N THR A 42 11.99 11.37 8.91
CA THR A 42 11.97 11.30 10.37
C THR A 42 10.59 10.92 10.87
N THR A 43 10.52 10.39 12.09
CA THR A 43 9.25 10.03 12.71
C THR A 43 9.27 10.27 14.21
N ARG A 44 8.14 10.67 14.79
CA ARG A 44 8.05 10.97 16.22
C ARG A 44 6.69 10.58 16.78
N ALA A 45 6.68 9.85 17.90
CA ALA A 45 5.46 9.59 18.65
C ALA A 45 4.78 10.91 19.05
N SER A 46 3.47 10.99 18.88
CA SER A 46 2.68 12.18 19.22
C SER A 46 1.28 11.74 19.67
N GLY A 47 0.95 12.00 20.93
CA GLY A 47 -0.28 11.49 21.54
C GLY A 47 -0.36 9.95 21.44
N ALA A 48 -1.49 9.44 20.98
CA ALA A 48 -1.72 8.01 20.76
C ALA A 48 -1.18 7.48 19.41
N GLY A 49 -0.48 8.32 18.64
CA GLY A 49 -0.02 7.99 17.29
C GLY A 49 1.39 8.47 17.01
N ARG A 50 1.64 8.80 15.74
CA ARG A 50 2.96 9.18 15.25
C ARG A 50 2.83 10.15 14.08
N ILE A 51 3.81 11.06 13.97
CA ILE A 51 3.97 11.95 12.82
C ILE A 51 5.24 11.53 12.09
N THR A 52 5.14 11.33 10.77
CA THR A 52 6.29 11.04 9.91
C THR A 52 6.47 12.19 8.93
N TYR A 53 7.67 12.76 8.91
CA TYR A 53 8.03 13.85 8.01
C TYR A 53 8.94 13.32 6.90
N VAL A 54 8.64 13.70 5.66
CA VAL A 54 9.38 13.33 4.44
C VAL A 54 9.92 14.60 3.81
N GLY A 55 11.22 14.86 3.94
CA GLY A 55 11.89 16.11 3.52
C GLY A 55 12.22 16.19 2.02
N THR A 56 11.50 15.45 1.19
CA THR A 56 11.72 15.35 -0.27
C THR A 56 10.44 14.89 -0.93
N VAL A 57 10.35 15.00 -2.25
CA VAL A 57 9.45 14.15 -3.03
C VAL A 57 10.06 12.76 -3.16
N PRO A 58 9.43 11.70 -2.59
CA PRO A 58 9.88 10.34 -2.80
C PRO A 58 9.55 9.89 -4.23
N ASN A 59 10.42 9.07 -4.81
CA ASN A 59 10.03 8.31 -6.00
C ASN A 59 9.01 7.21 -5.62
N PRO A 60 8.38 6.53 -6.60
CA PRO A 60 7.39 5.50 -6.32
C PRO A 60 7.90 4.37 -5.41
N ALA A 61 9.17 3.95 -5.54
CA ALA A 61 9.76 2.92 -4.69
C ALA A 61 9.82 3.36 -3.21
N LEU A 62 10.38 4.54 -2.93
CA LEU A 62 10.43 5.07 -1.57
C LEU A 62 9.02 5.35 -1.01
N ALA A 63 8.10 5.84 -1.84
CA ALA A 63 6.72 6.06 -1.43
C ALA A 63 6.04 4.75 -1.02
N ALA A 64 6.19 3.68 -1.81
CA ALA A 64 5.66 2.36 -1.50
C ALA A 64 6.27 1.78 -0.22
N ASP A 65 7.59 1.92 -0.02
CA ASP A 65 8.27 1.48 1.20
C ASP A 65 7.70 2.19 2.44
N LEU A 66 7.52 3.52 2.35
CA LEU A 66 6.96 4.32 3.45
C LEU A 66 5.52 3.91 3.75
N MET A 67 4.68 3.73 2.74
CA MET A 67 3.28 3.34 2.96
C MET A 67 3.16 1.95 3.58
N ARG A 68 3.96 0.97 3.15
CA ARG A 68 4.01 -0.36 3.75
C ARG A 68 4.48 -0.32 5.20
N TRP A 69 5.43 0.55 5.53
CA TRP A 69 5.88 0.71 6.91
C TRP A 69 4.86 1.45 7.79
N VAL A 70 4.16 2.47 7.25
CA VAL A 70 3.13 3.20 7.99
C VAL A 70 1.90 2.32 8.25
N SER A 71 1.50 1.51 7.28
CA SER A 71 0.32 0.65 7.33
C SER A 71 0.66 -0.74 6.79
N PRO A 72 1.29 -1.61 7.61
CA PRO A 72 1.71 -2.95 7.16
C PRO A 72 0.51 -3.84 6.79
N ASP A 73 -0.58 -3.71 7.54
CA ASP A 73 -1.82 -4.44 7.33
C ASP A 73 -2.93 -3.49 6.93
N THR A 74 -3.49 -3.72 5.75
CA THR A 74 -4.61 -2.98 5.18
C THR A 74 -5.79 -3.92 5.01
N ILE A 75 -6.99 -3.37 4.83
CA ILE A 75 -8.19 -4.15 4.50
C ILE A 75 -7.98 -4.98 3.22
N ALA A 76 -7.17 -4.49 2.28
CA ALA A 76 -6.85 -5.18 1.04
C ALA A 76 -5.72 -6.23 1.18
N SER A 77 -4.98 -6.25 2.30
CA SER A 77 -3.82 -7.14 2.46
C SER A 77 -4.12 -8.63 2.25
N PRO A 78 -5.24 -9.19 2.76
CA PRO A 78 -5.58 -10.59 2.50
C PRO A 78 -5.80 -10.91 1.02
N TRP A 79 -6.41 -9.98 0.28
CA TRP A 79 -6.60 -10.09 -1.17
C TRP A 79 -5.26 -10.00 -1.92
N LEU A 80 -4.46 -8.98 -1.59
CA LEU A 80 -3.18 -8.71 -2.26
C LEU A 80 -2.12 -9.80 -2.03
N ALA A 81 -2.27 -10.63 -0.99
CA ALA A 81 -1.38 -11.75 -0.73
C ALA A 81 -1.33 -12.79 -1.86
N THR A 82 -2.38 -12.86 -2.69
CA THR A 82 -2.48 -13.80 -3.82
C THR A 82 -2.63 -13.10 -5.17
N ALA A 83 -2.73 -11.76 -5.17
CA ALA A 83 -2.98 -10.99 -6.36
C ALA A 83 -1.75 -10.94 -7.28
N SER A 84 -1.99 -11.03 -8.59
CA SER A 84 -1.01 -10.65 -9.59
C SER A 84 -0.66 -9.15 -9.48
N ALA A 85 0.56 -8.77 -9.85
CA ALA A 85 1.06 -7.40 -9.67
C ALA A 85 0.29 -6.32 -10.44
N ASN A 86 -0.45 -6.70 -11.50
CA ASN A 86 -1.32 -5.82 -12.29
C ASN A 86 -2.76 -5.71 -11.73
N VAL A 87 -3.09 -6.46 -10.69
CA VAL A 87 -4.41 -6.42 -10.05
C VAL A 87 -4.40 -5.43 -8.89
N THR A 88 -5.40 -4.57 -8.86
CA THR A 88 -5.63 -3.58 -7.80
C THR A 88 -6.89 -3.92 -7.03
N VAL A 89 -6.88 -3.61 -5.73
CA VAL A 89 -8.02 -3.84 -4.84
C VAL A 89 -8.35 -2.54 -4.11
N ALA A 90 -9.57 -2.05 -4.31
CA ALA A 90 -10.17 -1.02 -3.47
C ALA A 90 -11.28 -1.63 -2.63
N SER A 91 -11.64 -0.99 -1.52
CA SER A 91 -12.74 -1.47 -0.68
C SER A 91 -13.63 -0.33 -0.22
N GLY A 92 -14.90 -0.66 0.03
CA GLY A 92 -15.90 0.23 0.60
C GLY A 92 -16.83 -0.52 1.56
N THR A 93 -17.77 0.20 2.13
CA THR A 93 -18.86 -0.37 2.93
C THR A 93 -20.18 0.02 2.29
N THR A 94 -21.10 -0.92 2.10
CA THR A 94 -22.47 -0.66 1.68
C THR A 94 -23.31 -0.06 2.82
N PRO A 95 -24.48 0.53 2.54
CA PRO A 95 -25.33 1.15 3.57
C PRO A 95 -25.77 0.20 4.69
N ASP A 96 -25.86 -1.09 4.42
CA ASP A 96 -26.16 -2.15 5.39
C ASP A 96 -24.94 -2.57 6.23
N GLY A 97 -23.78 -1.96 6.00
CA GLY A 97 -22.54 -2.22 6.74
C GLY A 97 -21.66 -3.32 6.13
N THR A 98 -22.10 -3.96 5.05
CA THR A 98 -21.36 -5.05 4.42
C THR A 98 -20.11 -4.53 3.71
N ARG A 99 -19.01 -5.27 3.80
CA ARG A 99 -17.76 -4.93 3.11
C ARG A 99 -17.88 -5.29 1.64
N THR A 100 -17.41 -4.41 0.77
CA THR A 100 -17.35 -4.64 -0.67
C THR A 100 -15.96 -4.36 -1.19
N SER A 101 -15.43 -5.28 -1.99
CA SER A 101 -14.14 -5.20 -2.66
C SER A 101 -14.35 -4.96 -4.16
N PHE A 102 -13.62 -3.98 -4.71
CA PHE A 102 -13.55 -3.67 -6.13
C PHE A 102 -12.19 -4.12 -6.62
N ILE A 103 -12.17 -5.15 -7.46
CA ILE A 103 -10.96 -5.77 -7.97
C ILE A 103 -10.86 -5.42 -9.44
N SER A 104 -9.75 -4.82 -9.85
CA SER A 104 -9.59 -4.33 -11.22
C SER A 104 -8.22 -4.65 -11.78
N ASN A 105 -8.22 -5.05 -13.06
CA ASN A 105 -7.02 -5.26 -13.86
C ASN A 105 -6.91 -4.14 -14.91
N TRP A 106 -6.11 -3.11 -14.63
CA TRP A 106 -5.92 -1.96 -15.52
C TRP A 106 -4.75 -2.15 -16.49
N SER A 107 -4.53 -3.38 -16.95
CA SER A 107 -3.44 -3.71 -17.86
C SER A 107 -3.93 -4.51 -19.07
N SER A 108 -3.04 -4.65 -20.06
CA SER A 108 -3.22 -5.51 -21.22
C SER A 108 -2.92 -7.00 -20.95
N GLU A 109 -2.50 -7.35 -19.74
CA GLU A 109 -2.12 -8.71 -19.35
C GLU A 109 -3.22 -9.34 -18.50
N ARG A 110 -3.37 -10.67 -18.55
CA ARG A 110 -4.27 -11.38 -17.64
C ARG A 110 -3.72 -11.32 -16.21
N GLY A 111 -4.59 -11.08 -15.25
CA GLY A 111 -4.28 -11.20 -13.82
C GLY A 111 -5.08 -12.31 -13.14
N SER A 112 -4.67 -12.67 -11.93
CA SER A 112 -5.49 -13.50 -11.03
C SER A 112 -5.40 -13.03 -9.59
N ILE A 113 -6.37 -13.46 -8.79
CA ILE A 113 -6.48 -13.21 -7.36
C ILE A 113 -7.38 -14.28 -6.72
N ALA A 114 -7.11 -14.67 -5.47
CA ALA A 114 -7.95 -15.61 -4.74
C ALA A 114 -8.77 -14.93 -3.63
N ALA A 115 -10.00 -15.40 -3.43
CA ALA A 115 -10.86 -14.94 -2.35
C ALA A 115 -10.27 -15.33 -0.98
N PRO A 116 -9.99 -14.37 -0.06
CA PRO A 116 -9.49 -14.72 1.27
C PRO A 116 -10.59 -15.31 2.18
N HIS A 117 -11.86 -15.10 1.86
CA HIS A 117 -13.05 -15.56 2.59
C HIS A 117 -14.22 -15.78 1.61
N GLY A 118 -15.39 -16.17 2.12
CA GLY A 118 -16.60 -16.35 1.31
C GLY A 118 -17.10 -15.02 0.75
N VAL A 119 -17.48 -14.99 -0.54
CA VAL A 119 -17.90 -13.77 -1.23
C VAL A 119 -19.06 -14.01 -2.19
N LEU A 120 -19.89 -12.98 -2.36
CA LEU A 120 -20.93 -12.88 -3.36
C LEU A 120 -20.47 -11.94 -4.50
N ASP A 121 -20.54 -12.38 -5.75
CA ASP A 121 -20.43 -11.48 -6.90
C ASP A 121 -21.68 -10.61 -7.01
N ALA A 122 -21.51 -9.30 -6.84
CA ALA A 122 -22.61 -8.34 -6.88
C ALA A 122 -23.25 -8.22 -8.27
N THR A 123 -22.58 -8.69 -9.32
CA THR A 123 -23.03 -8.57 -10.71
C THR A 123 -23.72 -9.83 -11.21
N GLY A 124 -23.15 -11.00 -10.94
CA GLY A 124 -23.71 -12.30 -11.33
C GLY A 124 -24.59 -12.97 -10.25
N GLY A 125 -24.46 -12.57 -8.98
CA GLY A 125 -25.15 -13.17 -7.85
C GLY A 125 -24.62 -14.54 -7.43
N GLU A 126 -23.50 -14.99 -8.01
CA GLU A 126 -22.84 -16.25 -7.68
C GLU A 126 -22.02 -16.12 -6.38
N ARG A 127 -21.98 -17.21 -5.61
CA ARG A 127 -21.25 -17.29 -4.35
C ARG A 127 -20.00 -18.13 -4.51
N PHE A 128 -18.90 -17.65 -3.95
CA PHE A 128 -17.61 -18.29 -4.01
C PHE A 128 -17.04 -18.48 -2.61
N ALA A 129 -16.50 -19.66 -2.35
CA ALA A 129 -15.83 -19.96 -1.10
C ALA A 129 -14.43 -19.33 -1.04
N ALA A 130 -13.87 -19.25 0.17
CA ALA A 130 -12.47 -18.90 0.38
C ALA A 130 -11.54 -19.81 -0.46
N GLY A 131 -10.51 -19.21 -1.04
CA GLY A 131 -9.56 -19.87 -1.94
C GLY A 131 -10.02 -19.98 -3.39
N HIS A 132 -11.25 -19.58 -3.73
CA HIS A 132 -11.66 -19.50 -5.14
C HIS A 132 -10.79 -18.48 -5.89
N GLU A 133 -10.18 -18.92 -7.00
CA GLU A 133 -9.34 -18.07 -7.84
C GLU A 133 -10.16 -17.43 -8.96
N PHE A 134 -10.11 -16.11 -9.03
CA PHE A 134 -10.68 -15.34 -10.11
C PHE A 134 -9.60 -15.01 -11.14
N SER A 135 -9.86 -15.31 -12.41
CA SER A 135 -9.06 -14.78 -13.52
C SER A 135 -9.67 -13.48 -14.01
N LEU A 136 -8.85 -12.42 -14.08
CA LEU A 136 -9.22 -11.15 -14.65
C LEU A 136 -8.60 -11.01 -16.04
N GLU A 137 -9.46 -10.95 -17.06
CA GLU A 137 -9.05 -10.55 -18.40
C GLU A 137 -8.47 -9.13 -18.40
N PRO A 138 -7.72 -8.75 -19.45
CA PRO A 138 -7.30 -7.36 -19.65
C PRO A 138 -8.48 -6.40 -19.50
N TRP A 139 -8.30 -5.34 -18.70
CA TRP A 139 -9.31 -4.30 -18.44
C TRP A 139 -10.59 -4.78 -17.72
N ALA A 140 -10.60 -6.00 -17.18
CA ALA A 140 -11.74 -6.51 -16.42
C ALA A 140 -11.82 -5.95 -14.99
N SER A 141 -13.02 -5.99 -14.42
CA SER A 141 -13.26 -5.67 -13.00
C SER A 141 -14.32 -6.59 -12.41
N LEU A 142 -14.20 -6.85 -11.11
CA LEU A 142 -15.12 -7.63 -10.29
C LEU A 142 -15.55 -6.82 -9.07
N VAL A 143 -16.80 -7.02 -8.64
CA VAL A 143 -17.35 -6.42 -7.43
C VAL A 143 -17.80 -7.54 -6.51
N LEU A 144 -17.06 -7.75 -5.44
CA LEU A 144 -17.27 -8.86 -4.51
C LEU A 144 -17.73 -8.31 -3.16
N VAL A 145 -18.79 -8.88 -2.61
CA VAL A 145 -19.37 -8.53 -1.32
C VAL A 145 -19.03 -9.65 -0.34
N ASP A 146 -18.54 -9.29 0.83
CA ASP A 146 -18.19 -10.25 1.89
C ASP A 146 -19.45 -10.96 2.40
N GLU A 147 -19.32 -12.27 2.69
CA GLU A 147 -20.35 -13.07 3.37
C GLU A 147 -20.10 -13.19 4.89
#